data_AF-D5GM55-F1
#
_entry.id   AF-D5GM55-F1
#
_cell.length_a   1.000
_cell.length_b   1.000
_cell.length_c   1.000
_cell.angle_alpha   90.00
_cell.angle_beta   90.00
_cell.angle_gamma   90.00
#
_symmetry.space_group_name_H-M   'P 1'
#
loop_
_entity.id
_entity.type
_entity.pdbx_description
1 polymer ?
#
loop_
_entity_poly.entity_id
_entity_poly.type
_entity_poly.pdbx_seq_one_letter_code
_entity_poly.pdbx_strand_id
1 'polypeptide(L)'
;MSQTYGLTPEEIQELSKRAAAAKDVSYSPYSNFRVGCALLCEDGSWVIGANIENASYPVTICAERTALVKAITEGKKRFRAIGLSVDVSPPASPCGMCRQFIREFSDGSVPIFMYGKEVGECVVRTLGELLPMSFGPDDLPDRGARSQILSGSLLVNDNIAGLCHTCVLEGLG
;
A
#
# COMPACT_ATOMS: atom_id res chain seq x y z
N MET A 1 6.68 23.76 -17.76
CA MET A 1 6.20 22.40 -18.06
C MET A 1 5.23 22.03 -16.95
N SER A 2 3.98 21.67 -17.29
CA SER A 2 2.96 21.30 -16.29
C SER A 2 3.39 20.01 -15.59
N GLN A 3 3.51 20.03 -14.26
CA GLN A 3 3.82 18.83 -13.47
C GLN A 3 2.53 18.12 -13.10
N THR A 4 2.36 16.87 -13.53
CA THR A 4 1.23 16.03 -13.14
C THR A 4 1.65 15.19 -11.94
N TYR A 5 0.96 15.33 -10.81
CA TYR A 5 1.31 14.70 -9.51
C TYR A 5 2.74 15.03 -9.01
N GLY A 6 3.30 16.20 -9.38
CA GLY A 6 4.67 16.56 -9.00
C GLY A 6 5.76 15.75 -9.70
N LEU A 7 5.45 15.15 -10.85
CA LEU A 7 6.38 14.41 -11.70
C LEU A 7 6.67 15.16 -12.99
N THR A 8 7.90 15.02 -13.49
CA THR A 8 8.31 15.48 -14.81
C THR A 8 7.84 14.50 -15.90
N PRO A 9 7.67 14.96 -17.15
CA PRO A 9 7.37 14.08 -18.28
C PRO A 9 8.38 12.93 -18.45
N GLU A 10 9.67 13.22 -18.21
CA GLU A 10 10.76 12.24 -18.30
C GLU A 10 10.63 11.17 -17.21
N GLU A 11 10.27 11.53 -15.98
CA GLU A 11 10.01 10.59 -14.90
C GLU A 11 8.82 9.68 -15.21
N ILE A 12 7.73 10.22 -15.80
CA ILE A 12 6.56 9.44 -16.20
C ILE A 12 6.92 8.44 -17.31
N GLN A 13 7.72 8.86 -18.29
CA GLN A 13 8.18 7.99 -19.36
C GLN A 13 9.08 6.86 -18.81
N GLU A 14 10.00 7.21 -17.92
CA GLU A 14 10.92 6.24 -17.31
C GLU A 14 10.18 5.26 -16.39
N LEU A 15 9.16 5.72 -15.66
CA LEU A 15 8.28 4.86 -14.86
C LEU A 15 7.59 3.80 -15.72
N SER A 16 7.02 4.20 -16.87
CA SER A 16 6.39 3.29 -17.82
C SER A 16 7.38 2.26 -18.36
N LYS A 17 8.56 2.72 -18.82
CA LYS A 17 9.61 1.87 -19.38
C LYS A 17 10.11 0.84 -18.37
N ARG A 18 10.38 1.26 -17.13
CA ARG A 18 10.88 0.38 -16.07
C ARG A 18 9.84 -0.63 -15.63
N ALA A 19 8.58 -0.22 -15.46
CA ALA A 19 7.50 -1.13 -15.11
C ALA A 19 7.28 -2.19 -16.20
N ALA A 20 7.35 -1.80 -17.48
CA ALA A 20 7.23 -2.73 -18.61
C ALA A 20 8.39 -3.73 -18.65
N ALA A 21 9.63 -3.26 -18.53
CA ALA A 21 10.83 -4.12 -18.52
C ALA A 21 10.86 -5.08 -17.32
N ALA A 22 10.31 -4.68 -16.17
CA ALA A 22 10.26 -5.53 -14.99
C ALA A 22 9.44 -6.82 -15.20
N LYS A 23 8.51 -6.86 -16.18
CA LYS A 23 7.76 -8.08 -16.52
C LYS A 23 8.66 -9.24 -16.96
N ASP A 24 9.85 -8.96 -17.50
CA ASP A 24 10.75 -9.97 -18.06
C ASP A 24 11.32 -10.91 -16.98
N VAL A 25 11.32 -10.48 -15.71
CA VAL A 25 11.75 -11.30 -14.57
C VAL A 25 10.59 -11.88 -13.76
N SER A 26 9.36 -11.82 -14.30
CA SER A 26 8.19 -12.47 -13.70
C SER A 26 8.36 -13.99 -13.67
N TYR A 27 8.10 -14.60 -12.53
CA TYR A 27 7.94 -16.04 -12.40
C TYR A 27 6.45 -16.35 -12.24
N SER A 28 5.78 -16.64 -13.35
CA SER A 28 4.33 -16.83 -13.37
C SER A 28 3.89 -18.01 -14.24
N PRO A 29 4.40 -19.23 -14.00
CA PRO A 29 4.10 -20.39 -14.86
C PRO A 29 2.67 -20.91 -14.70
N TYR A 30 1.97 -20.54 -13.62
CA TYR A 30 0.64 -21.06 -13.32
C TYR A 30 -0.45 -20.22 -14.00
N SER A 31 -0.38 -18.89 -13.84
CA SER A 31 -1.35 -18.00 -14.50
C SER A 31 -0.94 -17.57 -15.91
N ASN A 32 0.35 -17.59 -16.23
CA ASN A 32 0.94 -16.92 -17.39
C ASN A 32 0.64 -15.41 -17.44
N PHE A 33 0.30 -14.82 -16.30
CA PHE A 33 -0.02 -13.41 -16.16
C PHE A 33 1.16 -12.65 -15.55
N ARG A 34 1.95 -11.99 -16.41
CA ARG A 34 3.12 -11.23 -15.97
C ARG A 34 2.72 -9.82 -15.53
N VAL A 35 3.27 -9.41 -14.39
CA VAL A 35 3.10 -8.08 -13.81
C VAL A 35 4.48 -7.55 -13.46
N GLY A 36 4.76 -6.34 -13.93
CA GLY A 36 5.97 -5.58 -13.59
C GLY A 36 5.61 -4.35 -12.78
N CYS A 37 6.46 -4.01 -11.82
CA CYS A 37 6.31 -2.83 -10.98
C CYS A 37 7.61 -2.02 -10.94
N ALA A 38 7.49 -0.70 -10.98
CA ALA A 38 8.56 0.25 -10.73
C ALA A 38 8.13 1.27 -9.67
N LEU A 39 9.01 1.54 -8.72
CA LEU A 39 8.86 2.57 -7.69
C LEU A 39 9.85 3.69 -7.98
N LEU A 40 9.37 4.92 -7.99
CA LEU A 40 10.19 6.12 -7.90
C LEU A 40 10.23 6.56 -6.44
N CYS A 41 11.37 6.40 -5.79
CA CYS A 41 11.57 6.79 -4.40
C CYS A 41 11.74 8.32 -4.27
N GLU A 42 11.54 8.85 -3.06
CA GLU A 42 11.66 10.28 -2.80
C GLU A 42 13.06 10.84 -3.05
N ASP A 43 14.10 10.02 -2.86
CA ASP A 43 15.50 10.35 -3.17
C ASP A 43 15.82 10.30 -4.68
N GLY A 44 14.84 10.04 -5.54
CA GLY A 44 15.00 9.91 -6.99
C GLY A 44 15.53 8.55 -7.44
N SER A 45 15.77 7.61 -6.52
CA SER A 45 16.19 6.26 -6.87
C SER A 45 15.02 5.40 -7.38
N TRP A 46 15.36 4.36 -8.13
CA TRP A 46 14.39 3.45 -8.73
C TRP A 46 14.50 2.04 -8.14
N VAL A 47 13.36 1.43 -7.84
CA VAL A 47 13.28 0.03 -7.43
C VAL A 47 12.25 -0.69 -8.30
N ILE A 48 12.61 -1.86 -8.81
CA ILE A 48 11.72 -2.67 -9.66
C ILE A 48 11.35 -3.99 -8.97
N GLY A 49 10.22 -4.57 -9.38
CA GLY A 49 9.76 -5.88 -8.94
C GLY A 49 8.84 -6.53 -9.98
N ALA A 50 8.69 -7.85 -9.88
CA ALA A 50 7.78 -8.64 -10.70
C ALA A 50 7.01 -9.63 -9.81
N ASN A 51 5.89 -10.16 -10.30
CA ASN A 51 5.17 -11.19 -9.56
C ASN A 51 5.93 -12.51 -9.58
N ILE A 52 5.87 -13.22 -8.46
CA ILE A 52 6.49 -14.53 -8.26
C ILE A 52 5.42 -15.44 -7.69
N GLU A 53 4.98 -16.37 -8.52
CA GLU A 53 3.98 -17.37 -8.19
C GLU A 53 4.59 -18.57 -7.48
N ASN A 54 3.72 -19.37 -6.87
CA ASN A 54 4.09 -20.58 -6.19
C ASN A 54 3.01 -21.65 -6.39
N ALA A 55 3.39 -22.93 -6.35
CA ALA A 55 2.45 -24.05 -6.39
C ALA A 55 1.37 -23.94 -5.29
N SER A 56 1.75 -23.43 -4.11
CA SER A 56 0.82 -23.01 -3.07
C SER A 56 0.42 -21.55 -3.31
N TYR A 57 -0.69 -21.35 -4.03
CA TYR A 57 -1.12 -20.05 -4.54
C TYR A 57 -1.14 -18.91 -3.50
N PRO A 58 -1.55 -19.11 -2.23
CA PRO A 58 -1.56 -18.04 -1.23
C PRO A 58 -0.18 -17.44 -0.91
N VAL A 59 0.91 -18.15 -1.22
CA VAL A 59 2.29 -17.69 -0.99
C VAL A 59 2.79 -16.76 -2.10
N THR A 60 2.02 -16.61 -3.19
CA THR A 60 2.35 -15.72 -4.31
C THR A 60 2.54 -14.28 -3.87
N ILE A 61 3.64 -13.67 -4.31
CA ILE A 61 3.93 -12.25 -4.09
C ILE A 61 3.71 -11.47 -5.39
N CYS A 62 2.94 -10.39 -5.30
CA CYS A 62 2.66 -9.52 -6.45
C CYS A 62 3.85 -8.59 -6.71
N ALA A 63 3.94 -8.06 -7.93
CA ALA A 63 5.05 -7.21 -8.36
C ALA A 63 5.27 -5.99 -7.45
N GLU A 64 4.18 -5.38 -6.99
CA GLU A 64 4.19 -4.23 -6.08
C GLU A 64 4.84 -4.58 -4.75
N ARG A 65 4.42 -5.70 -4.16
CA ARG A 65 4.96 -6.19 -2.89
C ARG A 65 6.43 -6.59 -3.04
N THR A 66 6.82 -7.20 -4.16
CA THR A 66 8.23 -7.50 -4.46
C THR A 66 9.07 -6.21 -4.49
N ALA A 67 8.63 -5.18 -5.22
CA ALA A 67 9.34 -3.91 -5.32
C ALA A 67 9.41 -3.18 -3.97
N LEU A 68 8.29 -3.17 -3.22
CA LEU A 68 8.19 -2.53 -1.91
C LEU A 68 9.11 -3.21 -0.89
N VAL A 69 9.07 -4.54 -0.79
CA VAL A 69 9.95 -5.30 0.11
C VAL A 69 11.41 -4.94 -0.16
N LYS A 70 11.83 -4.94 -1.43
CA LYS A 70 13.20 -4.54 -1.81
C LYS A 70 13.52 -3.09 -1.42
N ALA A 71 12.63 -2.15 -1.69
CA ALA A 71 12.86 -0.75 -1.34
C ALA A 71 12.99 -0.55 0.18
N ILE A 72 12.11 -1.18 0.96
CA ILE A 72 12.06 -1.05 2.41
C ILE A 72 13.28 -1.67 3.07
N THR A 73 13.74 -2.84 2.59
CA THR A 73 14.97 -3.46 3.11
C THR A 73 16.23 -2.66 2.76
N GLU A 74 16.18 -1.86 1.70
CA GLU A 74 17.21 -0.87 1.35
C GLU A 74 17.04 0.48 2.07
N GLY A 75 16.09 0.61 3.00
CA GLY A 75 15.88 1.82 3.80
C GLY A 75 14.98 2.88 3.16
N LYS A 76 14.40 2.62 1.98
CA LYS A 76 13.52 3.54 1.25
C LYS A 76 12.07 3.32 1.64
N LYS A 77 11.46 4.30 2.30
CA LYS A 77 10.10 4.20 2.88
C LYS A 77 9.11 5.24 2.36
N ARG A 78 9.53 6.10 1.43
CA ARG A 78 8.69 7.14 0.82
C ARG A 78 8.85 7.10 -0.70
N PHE A 79 7.73 7.25 -1.40
CA PHE A 79 7.63 7.04 -2.84
C PHE A 79 6.89 8.20 -3.49
N ARG A 80 7.42 8.72 -4.59
CA ARG A 80 6.79 9.77 -5.39
C ARG A 80 5.79 9.21 -6.40
N ALA A 81 6.03 7.99 -6.90
CA ALA A 81 5.14 7.33 -7.84
C ALA A 81 5.34 5.82 -7.87
N ILE A 82 4.29 5.10 -8.28
CA ILE A 82 4.30 3.66 -8.52
C ILE A 82 3.77 3.40 -9.92
N GLY A 83 4.46 2.56 -10.67
CA GLY A 83 4.10 2.17 -12.04
C GLY A 83 3.91 0.67 -12.12
N LEU A 84 2.78 0.23 -12.68
CA LEU A 84 2.39 -1.16 -12.86
C LEU A 84 2.20 -1.44 -14.34
N SER A 85 2.77 -2.52 -14.86
CA SER A 85 2.56 -2.94 -16.25
C SER A 85 2.08 -4.38 -16.29
N VAL A 86 1.09 -4.64 -17.12
CA VAL A 86 0.54 -5.97 -17.40
C VAL A 86 0.52 -6.25 -18.90
N ASP A 87 0.20 -7.49 -19.28
CA ASP A 87 0.09 -7.93 -20.69
C ASP A 87 -1.37 -7.94 -21.20
N VAL A 88 -2.29 -7.26 -20.51
CA VAL A 88 -3.72 -7.24 -20.85
C VAL A 88 -4.29 -5.82 -20.90
N SER A 89 -5.44 -5.69 -21.56
CA SER A 89 -6.24 -4.45 -21.64
C SER A 89 -7.68 -4.77 -21.23
N PRO A 90 -8.34 -3.92 -20.41
CA PRO A 90 -7.79 -2.72 -19.77
C PRO A 90 -6.68 -3.03 -18.73
N PRO A 91 -5.88 -2.04 -18.31
CA PRO A 91 -4.80 -2.26 -17.34
C PRO A 91 -5.35 -2.82 -16.02
N ALA A 92 -4.64 -3.77 -15.42
CA ALA A 92 -5.04 -4.33 -14.15
C ALA A 92 -4.77 -3.35 -13.00
N SER A 93 -5.70 -3.29 -12.06
CA SER A 93 -5.55 -2.52 -10.83
C SER A 93 -4.76 -3.29 -9.77
N PRO A 94 -3.95 -2.64 -8.91
CA PRO A 94 -3.29 -3.32 -7.81
C PRO A 94 -4.31 -4.04 -6.93
N CYS A 95 -3.99 -5.25 -6.49
CA CYS A 95 -4.90 -6.02 -5.64
C CYS A 95 -5.02 -5.40 -4.23
N GLY A 96 -6.06 -5.80 -3.48
CA GLY A 96 -6.30 -5.24 -2.13
C GLY A 96 -5.11 -5.37 -1.18
N MET A 97 -4.37 -6.49 -1.23
CA MET A 97 -3.16 -6.68 -0.43
C MET A 97 -2.06 -5.69 -0.80
N CYS A 98 -1.86 -5.41 -2.09
CA CYS A 98 -0.87 -4.43 -2.54
C CYS A 98 -1.26 -3.01 -2.14
N ARG A 99 -2.53 -2.64 -2.31
CA ARG A 99 -3.05 -1.34 -1.86
C ARG A 99 -2.80 -1.12 -0.36
N GLN A 100 -3.14 -2.12 0.45
CA GLN A 100 -2.92 -2.05 1.89
C GLN A 100 -1.42 -1.99 2.26
N PHE A 101 -0.56 -2.73 1.53
CA PHE A 101 0.87 -2.68 1.75
C PHE A 101 1.45 -1.30 1.43
N ILE A 102 1.02 -0.68 0.32
CA ILE A 102 1.44 0.68 -0.05
C ILE A 102 0.97 1.69 1.02
N ARG A 103 -0.25 1.53 1.56
CA ARG A 103 -0.83 2.41 2.59
C ARG A 103 0.00 2.46 3.88
N GLU A 104 0.71 1.40 4.22
CA GLU A 104 1.63 1.42 5.37
C GLU A 104 2.76 2.46 5.22
N PHE A 105 3.14 2.78 3.98
CA PHE A 105 4.28 3.65 3.64
C PHE A 105 3.86 4.91 2.85
N SER A 106 2.57 5.24 2.83
CA SER A 106 2.00 6.35 2.06
C SER A 106 0.79 6.95 2.77
N ASP A 107 0.62 8.25 2.64
CA ASP A 107 -0.54 9.02 3.14
C ASP A 107 -1.76 8.95 2.20
N GLY A 108 -1.70 8.12 1.16
CA GLY A 108 -2.76 7.98 0.16
C GLY A 108 -2.58 8.88 -1.06
N SER A 109 -1.68 9.87 -1.03
CA SER A 109 -1.47 10.81 -2.14
C SER A 109 -0.67 10.22 -3.31
N VAL A 110 0.08 9.15 -3.07
CA VAL A 110 0.97 8.57 -4.09
C VAL A 110 0.20 8.18 -5.36
N PRO A 111 0.59 8.69 -6.54
CA PRO A 111 -0.01 8.29 -7.80
C PRO A 111 0.45 6.90 -8.22
N ILE A 112 -0.51 6.09 -8.65
CA ILE A 112 -0.31 4.74 -9.17
C ILE A 112 -0.70 4.75 -10.66
N PHE A 113 0.30 4.57 -11.51
CA PHE A 113 0.17 4.47 -12.95
C PHE A 113 -0.02 3.01 -13.33
N MET A 114 -1.14 2.68 -13.97
CA MET A 114 -1.48 1.32 -14.43
C MET A 114 -1.41 1.30 -15.96
N TYR A 115 -0.38 0.66 -16.49
CA TYR A 115 -0.11 0.53 -17.93
C TYR A 115 -0.66 -0.80 -18.46
N GLY A 116 -1.40 -0.73 -19.55
CA GLY A 116 -2.00 -1.89 -20.21
C GLY A 116 -1.08 -2.52 -21.24
N LYS A 117 -1.65 -3.37 -22.09
CA LYS A 117 -0.95 -4.02 -23.19
C LYS A 117 -0.60 -3.04 -24.31
N GLU A 118 -1.52 -2.12 -24.62
CA GLU A 118 -1.38 -1.22 -25.76
C GLU A 118 -0.47 -0.02 -25.41
N VAL A 119 0.32 0.42 -26.40
CA VAL A 119 1.24 1.54 -26.21
C VAL A 119 0.44 2.81 -25.91
N GLY A 120 0.79 3.48 -24.80
CA GLY A 120 0.11 4.69 -24.35
C GLY A 120 -1.16 4.44 -23.53
N GLU A 121 -1.60 3.19 -23.38
CA GLU A 121 -2.71 2.83 -22.50
C GLU A 121 -2.28 2.98 -21.04
N CYS A 122 -2.85 3.97 -20.35
CA CYS A 122 -2.54 4.25 -18.96
C CYS A 122 -3.78 4.74 -18.20
N VAL A 123 -4.02 4.16 -17.02
CA VAL A 123 -4.96 4.68 -16.03
C VAL A 123 -4.17 5.11 -14.81
N VAL A 124 -4.42 6.32 -14.32
CA VAL A 124 -3.77 6.84 -13.11
C VAL A 124 -4.80 7.07 -12.03
N ARG A 125 -4.50 6.60 -10.81
CA ARG A 125 -5.26 6.86 -9.59
C ARG A 125 -4.31 7.09 -8.43
N THR A 126 -4.70 7.91 -7.48
CA THR A 126 -4.00 7.97 -6.19
C THR A 126 -4.33 6.74 -5.36
N LEU A 127 -3.50 6.42 -4.38
CA LEU A 127 -3.79 5.32 -3.46
C LEU A 127 -5.10 5.55 -2.68
N GLY A 128 -5.40 6.78 -2.28
CA GLY A 128 -6.64 7.13 -1.57
C GLY A 128 -7.90 6.88 -2.40
N GLU A 129 -7.84 7.07 -3.73
CA GLU A 129 -8.93 6.71 -4.64
C GLU A 129 -9.10 5.19 -4.78
N LEU A 130 -8.00 4.42 -4.70
CA LEU A 130 -8.03 2.96 -4.81
C LEU A 130 -8.36 2.27 -3.47
N LEU A 131 -8.10 2.90 -2.34
CA LEU A 131 -8.33 2.36 -1.01
C LEU A 131 -8.95 3.44 -0.09
N PRO A 132 -10.20 3.85 -0.38
CA PRO A 132 -10.88 4.85 0.43
C PRO A 132 -11.11 4.33 1.86
N MET A 133 -11.03 5.23 2.84
CA MET A 133 -11.22 4.90 4.27
C MET A 133 -10.34 3.73 4.73
N SER A 134 -9.10 3.69 4.24
CA SER A 134 -8.16 2.61 4.51
C SER A 134 -7.85 2.48 6.00
N PHE A 135 -7.82 1.25 6.50
CA PHE A 135 -7.18 0.95 7.78
C PHE A 135 -5.69 1.28 7.73
N GLY A 136 -5.12 1.80 8.81
CA GLY A 136 -3.69 2.11 8.90
C GLY A 136 -3.19 2.25 10.34
N PRO A 137 -1.93 2.72 10.50
CA PRO A 137 -1.33 2.93 11.82
C PRO A 137 -2.17 3.81 12.75
N ASP A 138 -2.92 4.76 12.20
CA ASP A 138 -3.74 5.72 12.93
C ASP A 138 -4.99 5.09 13.60
N ASP A 139 -5.40 3.90 13.14
CA ASP A 139 -6.53 3.15 13.71
C ASP A 139 -6.11 2.21 14.86
N LEU A 140 -4.81 2.04 15.07
CA LEU A 140 -4.30 1.18 16.13
C LEU A 140 -4.25 1.93 17.46
N PRO A 141 -4.61 1.28 18.58
CA PRO A 141 -4.47 1.89 19.89
C PRO A 141 -3.01 2.19 20.19
N ASP A 142 -2.78 3.28 20.92
CA ASP A 142 -1.44 3.75 21.27
C ASP A 142 -0.61 2.63 21.90
N ARG A 143 0.61 2.40 21.39
CA ARG A 143 1.46 1.28 21.86
C ARG A 143 1.77 1.39 23.36
N GLY A 144 1.79 2.61 23.90
CA GLY A 144 1.96 2.87 25.34
C GLY A 144 0.76 2.47 26.20
N ALA A 145 -0.46 2.53 25.66
CA ALA A 145 -1.68 2.14 26.38
C ALA A 145 -1.73 0.62 26.64
N ARG A 146 -1.13 -0.19 25.75
CA ARG A 146 -1.03 -1.65 25.95
C ARG A 146 -0.13 -2.04 27.13
N SER A 147 0.90 -1.24 27.45
CA SER A 147 1.76 -1.51 28.61
C SER A 147 1.02 -1.33 29.94
N GLN A 148 0.04 -0.42 30.01
CA GLN A 148 -0.73 -0.14 31.24
C GLN A 148 -1.85 -1.15 31.47
N ILE A 149 -2.45 -1.68 30.40
CA ILE A 149 -3.47 -2.72 30.49
C ILE A 149 -2.87 -4.08 30.88
N LEU A 150 -1.69 -4.42 30.36
CA LEU A 150 -0.99 -5.67 30.70
C LEU A 150 -0.30 -5.64 32.06
N SER A 151 -0.05 -4.47 32.65
CA SER A 151 0.49 -4.34 34.01
C SER A 151 -0.57 -4.44 35.10
N GLY A 152 -1.85 -4.67 34.76
CA GLY A 152 -2.94 -4.78 35.75
C GLY A 152 -3.28 -3.48 36.46
N SER A 153 -2.80 -2.34 35.96
CA SER A 153 -3.06 -1.02 36.54
C SER A 153 -4.37 -0.47 35.96
N LEU A 154 -5.52 -0.92 36.47
CA LEU A 154 -6.74 -0.12 36.36
C LEU A 154 -6.48 1.18 37.13
N LEU A 155 -6.07 2.23 36.42
CA LEU A 155 -6.32 3.57 36.92
C LEU A 155 -7.82 3.81 36.77
N VAL A 156 -8.52 3.58 37.88
CA VAL A 156 -9.77 4.28 38.14
C VAL A 156 -9.45 5.76 37.95
N ASN A 157 -9.96 6.36 36.88
CA ASN A 157 -9.87 7.80 36.71
C ASN A 157 -10.66 8.43 37.85
N ASP A 158 -9.98 9.14 38.76
CA ASP A 158 -10.56 10.03 39.77
C ASP A 158 -11.22 11.29 39.16
N ASN A 159 -11.83 11.17 37.99
CA ASN A 159 -12.52 12.25 37.29
C ASN A 159 -13.94 11.85 36.85
N ILE A 160 -14.60 10.99 37.62
CA ILE A 160 -16.07 10.89 37.66
C ILE A 160 -16.54 11.48 38.99
N ALA A 161 -16.16 12.74 39.24
CA ALA A 161 -16.92 13.60 40.13
C ALA A 161 -17.98 14.31 39.27
N GLY A 162 -19.10 13.62 39.05
CA GLY A 162 -20.28 14.21 38.42
C GLY A 162 -20.66 13.55 37.11
N LEU A 163 -21.39 12.43 37.20
CA LEU A 163 -22.64 12.16 36.48
C LEU A 163 -23.07 10.72 36.78
N CYS A 164 -24.39 10.54 36.97
CA CYS A 164 -25.09 9.29 37.24
C CYS A 164 -25.10 8.79 38.70
N HIS A 165 -25.67 9.62 39.59
CA HIS A 165 -26.51 9.06 40.66
C HIS A 165 -27.80 8.53 40.00
N THR A 166 -28.23 7.33 40.37
CA THR A 166 -29.52 6.68 40.01
C THR A 166 -29.49 5.79 38.75
N CYS A 167 -28.89 4.59 38.84
CA CYS A 167 -29.36 3.42 38.07
C CYS A 167 -28.63 2.08 38.37
N VAL A 168 -28.37 1.71 39.63
CA VAL A 168 -28.04 0.31 39.95
C VAL A 168 -28.45 -0.04 41.38
N LEU A 169 -29.75 -0.08 41.69
CA LEU A 169 -30.27 -0.79 42.86
C LEU A 169 -31.76 -1.11 42.66
N GLU A 170 -32.10 -2.05 41.78
CA GLU A 170 -33.27 -2.93 41.95
C GLU A 170 -32.99 -4.24 41.19
N GLY A 171 -32.81 -5.34 41.94
CA GLY A 171 -32.56 -6.64 41.33
C GLY A 171 -32.01 -7.73 42.24
N LEU A 172 -32.31 -7.73 43.54
CA LEU A 172 -32.27 -8.93 44.39
C LEU A 172 -33.35 -8.78 45.48
N GLY A 173 -34.53 -9.30 45.18
CA GLY A 173 -35.65 -9.58 46.08
C GLY A 173 -36.41 -10.75 45.51
#